data_AF-A0AAD7ASV6-F1
#
_entry.id   AF-A0AAD7ASV6-F1
#
_cell.length_a   1.000
_cell.length_b   1.000
_cell.length_c   1.000
_cell.angle_alpha   90.00
_cell.angle_beta   90.00
_cell.angle_gamma   90.00
#
_symmetry.space_group_name_H-M   'P 1'
#
loop_
_entity.id
_entity.type
_entity.pdbx_description
1 polymer ?
#
loop_
_entity_poly.entity_id
_entity_poly.type
_entity_poly.pdbx_seq_one_letter_code
_entity_poly.pdbx_strand_id
1 'polypeptide(L)'
;MQRALDRYNEGVTPASIYDIDQLEAIKSGILPTADSISIDEELEHDVDSRRIISPADTVPDLKLREAEAALSQVLDELQEVGVLQKKNLVDIEDLIQMPEKAVIEDATDKEIFEAVQKLRSQEANREIHGSDDDEEIDPKPSWKEALQAAATLCKYIADLDDLFARKMEGALSLFGCETRRKEVRTMANSSIYDYFTYK
;
A
#
# COMPACT_ATOMS: atom_id res chain seq x y z
N MET A 1 6.35 -16.22 -7.58
CA MET A 1 7.08 -15.10 -6.94
C MET A 1 7.85 -15.52 -5.68
N GLN A 2 7.24 -16.23 -4.71
CA GLN A 2 7.93 -16.70 -3.50
C GLN A 2 9.27 -17.42 -3.76
N ARG A 3 9.28 -18.36 -4.71
CA ARG A 3 10.45 -19.17 -5.09
C ARG A 3 11.66 -18.37 -5.62
N ALA A 4 11.43 -17.15 -6.11
CA ALA A 4 12.50 -16.26 -6.59
C ALA A 4 13.11 -15.46 -5.43
N LEU A 5 12.30 -15.12 -4.42
CA LEU A 5 12.75 -14.42 -3.21
C LEU A 5 13.63 -15.31 -2.33
N ASP A 6 13.27 -16.60 -2.21
CA ASP A 6 14.03 -17.55 -1.38
C ASP A 6 15.45 -17.78 -1.91
N ARG A 7 15.61 -17.80 -3.24
CA ARG A 7 16.90 -18.01 -3.93
C ARG A 7 17.83 -16.80 -3.94
N TYR A 8 17.29 -15.59 -3.80
CA TYR A 8 18.11 -14.38 -3.63
C TYR A 8 18.92 -14.41 -2.33
N ASN A 9 18.36 -14.99 -1.25
CA ASN A 9 19.04 -15.13 0.04
C ASN A 9 20.16 -16.18 0.02
N GLU A 10 20.20 -17.04 -1.00
CA GLU A 10 21.25 -18.06 -1.20
C GLU A 10 22.44 -17.50 -2.01
N GLY A 11 22.43 -16.21 -2.38
CA GLY A 11 23.51 -15.57 -3.13
C GLY A 11 23.47 -15.83 -4.64
N VAL A 12 22.37 -16.40 -5.16
CA VAL A 12 22.16 -16.64 -6.59
C VAL A 12 21.79 -15.32 -7.25
N THR A 13 22.67 -14.78 -8.10
CA THR A 13 22.42 -13.53 -8.83
C THR A 13 21.20 -13.69 -9.75
N PRO A 14 20.28 -12.72 -9.81
CA PRO A 14 19.07 -12.79 -10.62
C PRO A 14 19.32 -13.10 -12.11
N ALA A 15 20.50 -12.73 -12.62
CA ALA A 15 20.94 -13.06 -13.98
C ALA A 15 21.02 -14.58 -14.25
N SER A 16 21.28 -15.40 -13.23
CA SER A 16 21.32 -16.87 -13.35
C SER A 16 19.95 -17.55 -13.14
N ILE A 17 18.94 -16.78 -12.72
CA ILE A 17 17.55 -17.27 -12.53
C ILE A 17 16.80 -17.29 -13.87
N TYR A 18 17.23 -16.44 -14.80
CA TYR A 18 16.67 -16.29 -16.12
C TYR A 18 17.76 -16.49 -17.16
N ASP A 19 18.07 -17.76 -17.45
CA ASP A 19 18.87 -18.14 -18.62
C ASP A 19 17.97 -18.01 -19.87
N ILE A 20 17.49 -16.80 -20.13
CA ILE A 20 16.66 -16.50 -21.29
C ILE A 20 17.63 -16.29 -22.44
N ASP A 21 17.79 -17.30 -23.27
CA ASP A 21 18.40 -17.13 -24.57
C ASP A 21 17.53 -16.15 -25.38
N GLN A 22 18.01 -14.92 -25.49
CA GLN A 22 17.31 -13.84 -26.18
C GLN A 22 17.01 -14.21 -27.64
N LEU A 23 17.83 -15.07 -28.26
CA LEU A 23 17.62 -15.55 -29.62
C LEU A 23 16.46 -16.56 -29.69
N GLU A 24 16.32 -17.41 -28.68
CA GLU A 24 15.22 -18.37 -28.58
C GLU A 24 13.89 -17.67 -28.24
N ALA A 25 13.93 -16.60 -27.43
CA ALA A 25 12.77 -15.78 -27.09
C ALA A 25 12.23 -14.99 -28.30
N ILE A 26 13.11 -14.46 -29.15
CA ILE A 26 12.73 -13.81 -30.42
C ILE A 26 12.13 -14.83 -31.39
N LYS A 27 12.75 -16.02 -31.49
CA LYS A 27 12.24 -17.11 -32.33
C LYS A 27 10.86 -17.61 -31.89
N SER A 28 10.60 -17.57 -30.58
CA SER A 28 9.33 -17.98 -29.97
C SER A 28 8.26 -16.87 -29.95
N GLY A 29 8.57 -15.67 -30.45
CA GLY A 29 7.63 -14.55 -30.57
C GLY A 29 7.23 -13.88 -29.25
N ILE A 30 8.02 -14.08 -28.19
CA ILE A 30 7.74 -13.51 -26.85
C ILE A 30 8.17 -12.03 -26.78
N LEU A 31 9.16 -11.62 -27.59
CA LEU A 31 9.63 -10.24 -27.72
C LEU A 31 9.26 -9.69 -29.10
N PRO A 32 8.74 -8.45 -29.22
CA PRO A 32 8.49 -7.83 -30.51
C PRO A 32 9.82 -7.58 -31.23
N THR A 33 9.93 -8.07 -32.46
CA THR A 33 11.03 -7.72 -33.37
C THR A 33 11.03 -6.22 -33.66
N ALA A 34 12.22 -5.64 -33.82
CA ALA A 34 12.46 -4.19 -33.95
C ALA A 34 11.72 -3.50 -35.12
N ASP A 35 11.09 -4.26 -36.02
CA ASP A 35 10.43 -3.74 -37.24
C ASP A 35 8.91 -3.50 -37.08
N SER A 36 8.31 -3.67 -35.90
CA SER A 36 6.85 -3.49 -35.69
C SER A 36 6.45 -2.31 -34.79
N ILE A 37 7.35 -1.38 -34.50
CA ILE A 37 7.00 -0.14 -33.78
C ILE A 37 6.82 0.98 -34.83
N SER A 38 5.68 0.96 -35.51
CA SER A 38 5.14 2.15 -36.19
C SER A 38 4.26 2.87 -35.18
N ILE A 39 4.81 3.92 -34.55
CA ILE A 39 4.05 4.90 -33.77
C ILE A 39 3.57 5.92 -34.79
N ASP A 40 2.30 5.85 -35.16
CA ASP A 40 1.66 7.00 -35.79
C ASP A 40 1.51 8.11 -34.74
N GLU A 41 2.10 9.22 -35.11
CA GLU A 41 2.35 10.45 -34.38
C GLU A 41 1.13 11.36 -34.51
N GLU A 42 0.36 11.56 -33.44
CA GLU A 42 -0.56 12.69 -33.33
C GLU A 42 -0.85 13.00 -31.84
N LEU A 43 0.01 13.82 -31.22
CA LEU A 43 -0.27 14.49 -29.95
C LEU A 43 0.47 15.84 -29.90
N GLU A 44 -0.08 16.84 -30.59
CA GLU A 44 0.15 18.26 -30.30
C GLU A 44 -1.18 18.88 -29.87
N HIS A 45 -1.31 19.28 -28.60
CA HIS A 45 -1.11 20.67 -28.18
C HIS A 45 -1.54 20.89 -26.73
N ASP A 46 -0.62 21.52 -26.00
CA ASP A 46 -0.76 22.55 -24.98
C ASP A 46 -1.63 22.38 -23.73
N VAL A 47 -0.90 22.52 -22.62
CA VAL A 47 -1.35 22.94 -21.32
C VAL A 47 -1.53 24.46 -21.35
N ASP A 48 -2.77 24.97 -21.44
CA ASP A 48 -3.04 26.34 -21.00
C ASP A 48 -4.29 26.40 -20.10
N SER A 49 -4.00 26.44 -18.81
CA SER A 49 -4.95 26.78 -17.76
C SER A 49 -5.23 28.28 -17.83
N ARG A 50 -6.31 28.68 -18.53
CA ARG A 50 -7.21 29.83 -18.25
C ARG A 50 -7.86 30.33 -19.54
N ARG A 51 -9.04 29.79 -19.87
CA ARG A 51 -10.06 30.57 -20.60
C ARG A 51 -11.45 30.21 -20.11
N ILE A 52 -12.01 31.16 -19.36
CA ILE A 52 -13.43 31.33 -19.13
C ILE A 52 -14.11 31.35 -20.50
N ILE A 53 -14.93 30.34 -20.80
CA ILE A 53 -15.95 30.42 -21.86
C ILE A 53 -17.23 29.82 -21.29
N SER A 54 -18.09 30.70 -20.79
CA SER A 54 -19.51 30.63 -21.11
C SER A 54 -19.74 31.77 -22.09
N PRO A 55 -20.40 31.56 -23.23
CA PRO A 55 -21.86 31.63 -23.19
C PRO A 55 -22.58 30.67 -24.16
N ALA A 56 -23.74 30.18 -23.72
CA ALA A 56 -24.88 29.82 -24.57
C ALA A 56 -24.61 28.94 -25.81
N ASP A 57 -24.67 27.62 -25.63
CA ASP A 57 -25.13 26.72 -26.69
C ASP A 57 -26.13 25.71 -26.12
N THR A 58 -27.37 25.86 -26.55
CA THR A 58 -28.58 25.24 -26.01
C THR A 58 -28.78 23.84 -26.62
N VAL A 59 -27.84 22.90 -26.43
CA VAL A 59 -28.07 21.45 -26.69
C VAL A 59 -27.35 20.46 -25.73
N PRO A 60 -27.03 20.73 -24.45
CA PRO A 60 -26.30 19.73 -23.63
C PRO A 60 -27.19 18.59 -23.11
N ASP A 61 -28.51 18.80 -23.03
CA ASP A 61 -29.41 17.96 -22.22
C ASP A 61 -29.70 16.58 -22.86
N LEU A 62 -29.71 16.48 -24.19
CA LEU A 62 -29.98 15.22 -24.89
C LEU A 62 -28.81 14.23 -24.78
N LYS A 63 -27.58 14.70 -25.01
CA LYS A 63 -26.38 13.84 -24.92
C LYS A 63 -26.11 13.40 -23.49
N LEU A 64 -26.42 14.25 -22.51
CA LEU A 64 -26.27 13.91 -21.10
C LEU A 64 -27.27 12.82 -20.69
N ARG A 65 -28.55 12.95 -21.09
CA ARG A 65 -29.58 11.93 -20.82
C ARG A 65 -29.30 10.59 -21.50
N GLU A 66 -28.77 10.60 -22.72
CA GLU A 66 -28.34 9.38 -23.40
C GLU A 66 -27.19 8.69 -22.66
N ALA A 67 -26.22 9.47 -22.18
CA ALA A 67 -25.11 8.94 -21.38
C ALA A 67 -25.58 8.40 -20.02
N GLU A 68 -26.51 9.09 -19.34
CA GLU A 68 -27.10 8.63 -18.09
C GLU A 68 -27.88 7.32 -18.26
N ALA A 69 -28.71 7.22 -19.32
CA ALA A 69 -29.47 6.01 -19.61
C ALA A 69 -28.54 4.82 -19.94
N ALA A 70 -27.47 5.05 -20.69
CA ALA A 70 -26.46 4.03 -20.98
C ALA A 70 -25.73 3.58 -19.72
N LEU A 71 -25.40 4.51 -18.82
CA LEU A 71 -24.77 4.20 -17.54
C LEU A 71 -25.70 3.36 -16.64
N SER A 72 -26.98 3.71 -16.55
CA SER A 72 -27.97 2.92 -15.80
C SER A 72 -28.07 1.49 -16.33
N GLN A 73 -28.09 1.30 -17.65
CA GLN A 73 -28.13 -0.02 -18.26
C GLN A 73 -26.90 -0.88 -17.88
N VAL A 74 -25.70 -0.30 -17.93
CA VAL A 74 -24.47 -1.01 -17.55
C VAL A 74 -24.47 -1.38 -16.07
N LEU A 75 -24.97 -0.49 -15.20
CA LEU A 75 -25.07 -0.77 -13.76
C LEU A 75 -26.05 -1.91 -13.46
N ASP A 76 -27.18 -1.98 -14.17
CA ASP A 76 -28.14 -3.07 -14.07
C ASP A 76 -27.53 -4.40 -14.53
N GLU A 77 -26.81 -4.41 -15.65
CA GLU A 77 -26.10 -5.59 -16.16
C GLU A 77 -25.04 -6.08 -15.15
N LEU A 78 -24.25 -5.17 -14.58
CA LEU A 78 -23.26 -5.53 -13.55
C LEU A 78 -23.90 -6.06 -12.27
N GLN A 79 -25.11 -5.61 -11.94
CA GLN A 79 -25.88 -6.12 -10.82
C GLN A 79 -26.45 -7.51 -11.11
N GLU A 80 -26.95 -7.77 -12.32
CA GLU A 80 -27.44 -9.09 -12.73
C GLU A 80 -26.33 -10.14 -12.75
N VAL A 81 -25.14 -9.78 -13.22
CA VAL A 81 -23.94 -10.64 -13.18
C VAL A 81 -23.42 -10.82 -11.74
N GLY A 82 -23.88 -9.99 -10.79
CA GLY A 82 -23.51 -10.05 -9.38
C GLY A 82 -22.14 -9.44 -9.07
N VAL A 83 -21.51 -8.77 -10.05
CA VAL A 83 -20.27 -7.99 -9.87
C VAL A 83 -20.56 -6.78 -8.97
N LEU A 84 -21.73 -6.16 -9.16
CA LEU A 84 -22.19 -5.02 -8.36
C LEU A 84 -23.27 -5.48 -7.36
N GLN A 85 -22.98 -5.33 -6.07
CA GLN A 85 -23.96 -5.63 -5.01
C GLN A 85 -24.93 -4.45 -4.85
N LYS A 86 -26.23 -4.73 -4.68
CA LYS A 86 -27.29 -3.69 -4.52
C LYS A 86 -26.98 -2.63 -3.46
N LYS A 87 -26.33 -3.03 -2.36
CA LYS A 87 -25.93 -2.13 -1.27
C LYS A 87 -24.84 -1.11 -1.65
N ASN A 88 -24.14 -1.33 -2.77
CA ASN A 88 -23.10 -0.45 -3.28
C ASN A 88 -23.64 0.52 -4.35
N LEU A 89 -24.87 0.29 -4.83
CA LEU A 89 -25.60 1.27 -5.62
C LEU A 89 -26.14 2.32 -4.66
N VAL A 90 -25.60 3.53 -4.77
CA VAL A 90 -26.08 4.70 -4.04
C VAL A 90 -26.36 5.74 -5.11
N ASP A 91 -27.61 6.18 -5.18
CA ASP A 91 -27.99 7.27 -6.06
C ASP A 91 -27.40 8.59 -5.55
N ILE A 92 -27.18 9.55 -6.45
CA ILE A 92 -26.59 10.83 -6.08
C ILE A 92 -27.53 11.58 -5.12
N GLU A 93 -28.84 11.55 -5.39
CA GLU A 93 -29.88 12.11 -4.53
C GLU A 93 -29.90 11.44 -3.15
N ASP A 94 -29.68 10.12 -3.08
CA ASP A 94 -29.56 9.39 -1.82
C ASP A 94 -28.30 9.80 -1.07
N LEU A 95 -27.16 9.95 -1.76
CA LEU A 95 -25.89 10.38 -1.18
C LEU A 95 -25.98 11.80 -0.60
N ILE A 96 -26.72 12.69 -1.27
CA ILE A 96 -26.98 14.06 -0.82
C ILE A 96 -27.91 14.08 0.40
N GLN A 97 -28.80 13.09 0.53
CA GLN A 97 -29.73 12.97 1.65
C GLN A 97 -29.18 12.15 2.82
N MET A 98 -28.03 11.50 2.66
CA MET A 98 -27.40 10.79 3.76
C MET A 98 -27.02 11.80 4.85
N PRO A 99 -27.48 11.60 6.10
CA PRO A 99 -27.00 12.41 7.20
C PRO A 99 -25.49 12.18 7.29
N GLU A 100 -24.73 13.27 7.29
CA GLU A 100 -23.28 13.25 7.51
C GLU A 100 -23.01 12.43 8.78
N LYS A 101 -22.60 11.17 8.63
CA LYS A 101 -22.14 10.35 9.75
C LYS A 101 -20.69 10.72 10.04
N ALA A 102 -20.54 11.96 10.46
CA ALA A 102 -19.38 12.45 11.16
C ALA A 102 -19.86 13.61 12.02
N VAL A 103 -20.61 13.28 13.08
CA VAL A 103 -20.51 14.08 14.29
C VAL A 103 -19.06 13.89 14.74
N ILE A 104 -18.16 14.69 14.19
CA ILE A 104 -16.94 15.07 14.89
C ILE A 104 -17.51 15.84 16.07
N GLU A 105 -17.75 15.15 17.18
CA GLU A 105 -18.00 15.84 18.43
C GLU A 105 -16.77 16.73 18.61
N ASP A 106 -16.98 18.04 18.48
CA ASP A 106 -15.93 19.03 18.70
C ASP A 106 -15.46 18.84 20.14
N ALA A 107 -14.38 18.07 20.30
CA ALA A 107 -13.73 17.88 21.58
C ALA A 107 -13.45 19.27 22.12
N THR A 108 -14.12 19.62 23.22
CA THR A 108 -14.06 20.98 23.75
C THR A 108 -12.61 21.26 24.15
N ASP A 109 -12.10 22.47 23.93
CA ASP A 109 -10.73 22.87 24.29
C ASP A 109 -10.33 22.46 25.72
N LYS A 110 -11.31 22.40 26.62
CA LYS A 110 -11.16 21.90 27.99
C LYS A 110 -10.78 20.41 28.07
N GLU A 111 -11.41 19.56 27.28
CA GLU A 111 -11.13 18.13 27.21
C GLU A 111 -9.73 17.86 26.63
N ILE A 112 -9.34 18.64 25.63
CA ILE A 112 -7.99 18.62 25.06
C ILE A 112 -6.97 19.05 26.13
N PHE A 113 -7.24 20.15 26.85
CA PHE A 113 -6.37 20.65 27.91
C PHE A 113 -6.20 19.64 29.06
N GLU A 114 -7.28 19.01 29.51
CA GLU A 114 -7.26 17.99 30.55
C GLU A 114 -6.50 16.73 30.09
N ALA A 115 -6.68 16.30 28.84
CA ALA A 115 -5.94 15.17 28.27
C ALA A 115 -4.42 15.44 28.21
N VAL A 116 -4.02 16.63 27.76
CA VAL A 116 -2.60 17.05 27.71
C VAL A 116 -2.00 17.17 29.11
N GLN A 117 -2.74 17.73 30.07
CA GLN A 117 -2.28 17.86 31.45
C GLN A 117 -2.15 16.50 32.15
N LYS A 118 -3.06 15.57 31.85
CA LYS A 118 -3.00 14.18 32.35
C LYS A 118 -1.82 13.41 31.77
N LEU A 119 -1.54 13.56 30.47
CA LEU A 119 -0.36 12.95 29.82
C LEU A 119 0.94 13.48 30.45
N ARG A 120 1.07 14.80 30.60
CA ARG A 120 2.26 15.42 31.23
C ARG A 120 2.43 15.01 32.69
N SER A 121 1.34 14.90 33.44
CA SER A 121 1.38 14.42 34.83
C SER A 121 1.82 12.95 34.90
N GLN A 122 1.41 12.12 33.93
CA GLN A 122 1.84 10.73 33.83
C GLN A 122 3.31 10.58 33.42
N GLU A 123 3.80 11.47 32.55
CA GLU A 123 5.22 11.55 32.18
C GLU A 123 6.07 12.06 33.36
N ALA A 124 5.60 13.07 34.09
CA ALA A 124 6.28 13.56 35.29
C ALA A 124 6.30 12.53 36.43
N ASN A 125 5.27 11.68 36.57
CA ASN A 125 5.28 10.56 37.51
C ASN A 125 6.09 9.34 37.04
N ARG A 126 6.60 9.32 35.79
CA ARG A 126 7.58 8.32 35.34
C ARG A 126 9.01 8.70 35.70
N GLU A 127 9.24 9.95 36.10
CA GLU A 127 10.55 10.44 36.47
C GLU A 127 10.59 10.64 37.99
N ILE A 128 11.51 9.93 38.64
CA ILE A 128 11.80 9.94 40.09
C ILE A 128 10.98 8.94 40.94
N HIS A 129 11.18 7.65 40.68
CA HIS A 129 11.64 6.79 41.78
C HIS A 129 13.08 6.40 41.49
N GLY A 130 14.01 7.15 42.06
CA GLY A 130 15.41 6.74 42.12
C GLY A 130 15.51 5.50 43.00
N SER A 131 15.36 4.34 42.39
CA SER A 131 15.95 3.11 42.90
C SER A 131 17.38 3.11 42.39
N ASP A 132 18.30 3.25 43.33
CA ASP A 132 19.72 2.98 43.19
C ASP A 132 19.90 1.46 42.99
N ASP A 133 19.37 0.95 41.88
CA ASP A 133 19.60 -0.41 41.40
C ASP A 133 20.27 -0.25 40.05
N ASP A 134 21.59 -0.46 40.05
CA ASP A 134 22.45 -0.62 38.88
C ASP A 134 22.06 -1.91 38.10
N GLU A 135 20.78 -2.06 37.76
CA GLU A 135 20.31 -3.10 36.84
C GLU A 135 20.79 -2.68 35.45
N GLU A 136 21.84 -3.36 35.00
CA GLU A 136 22.41 -3.28 33.66
C GLU A 136 21.28 -3.48 32.63
N ILE A 137 20.71 -2.38 32.11
CA ILE A 137 19.62 -2.46 31.15
C ILE A 137 20.17 -3.10 29.88
N ASP A 138 19.82 -4.38 29.67
CA ASP A 138 20.18 -5.10 28.44
C ASP A 138 19.77 -4.25 27.23
N PRO A 139 20.70 -3.98 26.30
CA PRO A 139 20.41 -3.14 25.16
C PRO A 139 19.28 -3.77 24.34
N LYS A 140 18.38 -2.91 23.86
CA LYS A 140 17.28 -3.34 23.00
C LYS A 140 17.84 -4.17 21.83
N PRO A 141 17.32 -5.39 21.59
CA PRO A 141 17.84 -6.25 20.55
C PRO A 141 17.71 -5.60 19.17
N SER A 142 18.70 -5.88 18.32
CA SER A 142 18.71 -5.44 16.93
C SER A 142 17.52 -6.02 16.17
N TRP A 143 17.06 -5.32 15.13
CA TRP A 143 15.98 -5.84 14.27
C TRP A 143 16.35 -7.18 13.62
N LYS A 144 17.65 -7.41 13.36
CA LYS A 144 18.17 -8.68 12.84
C LYS A 144 18.02 -9.81 13.85
N GLU A 145 18.34 -9.54 15.12
CA GLU A 145 18.20 -10.50 16.23
C GLU A 145 16.73 -10.83 16.47
N ALA A 146 15.86 -9.82 16.41
CA ALA A 146 14.42 -10.00 16.53
C ALA A 146 13.84 -10.86 15.38
N LEU A 147 14.30 -10.66 14.13
CA LEU A 147 13.90 -11.50 13.00
C LEU A 147 14.47 -12.92 13.11
N GLN A 148 15.69 -13.09 13.61
CA GLN A 148 16.28 -14.40 13.85
C GLN A 148 15.49 -15.17 14.92
N ALA A 149 15.09 -14.50 16.01
CA ALA A 149 14.24 -15.07 17.04
C ALA A 149 12.85 -15.41 16.50
N ALA A 150 12.26 -14.57 15.64
CA ALA A 150 11.01 -14.90 14.97
C ALA A 150 11.15 -16.17 14.10
N ALA A 151 12.28 -16.31 13.39
CA ALA A 151 12.54 -17.50 12.58
C ALA A 151 12.73 -18.77 13.42
N THR A 152 13.36 -18.68 14.60
CA THR A 152 13.46 -19.84 15.50
C THR A 152 12.10 -20.24 16.07
N LEU A 153 11.24 -19.26 16.42
CA LEU A 153 9.86 -19.51 16.84
C LEU A 153 9.02 -20.14 15.74
N CYS A 154 9.14 -19.66 14.49
CA CYS A 154 8.48 -20.26 13.33
C CYS A 154 8.89 -21.74 13.13
N LYS A 155 10.17 -22.07 13.33
CA LYS A 155 10.64 -23.46 13.25
C LYS A 155 10.06 -24.32 14.36
N TYR A 156 9.96 -23.79 15.58
CA TYR A 156 9.40 -24.51 16.72
C TYR A 156 7.91 -24.84 16.54
N ILE A 157 7.13 -23.89 16.00
CA ILE A 157 5.70 -24.10 15.77
C ILE A 157 5.36 -24.83 14.48
N ALA A 158 6.32 -25.02 13.57
CA ALA A 158 6.09 -25.74 12.32
C ALA A 158 5.63 -27.19 12.57
N ASP A 159 6.06 -27.78 13.69
CA ASP A 159 5.68 -29.14 14.10
C ASP A 159 4.36 -29.19 14.89
N LEU A 160 3.76 -28.03 15.21
CA LEU A 160 2.54 -27.92 15.99
C LEU A 160 1.36 -27.54 15.07
N ASP A 161 0.38 -28.42 14.95
CA ASP A 161 -0.84 -28.19 14.16
C ASP A 161 -1.99 -27.54 14.96
N ASP A 162 -1.69 -27.00 16.14
CA ASP A 162 -2.68 -26.37 17.01
C ASP A 162 -3.15 -25.01 16.49
N LEU A 163 -4.38 -24.61 16.84
CA LEU A 163 -4.94 -23.30 16.52
C LEU A 163 -4.04 -22.15 16.98
N PHE A 164 -3.40 -22.32 18.14
CA PHE A 164 -2.45 -21.35 18.68
C PHE A 164 -1.20 -21.22 17.80
N ALA A 165 -0.65 -22.34 17.33
CA ALA A 165 0.51 -22.37 16.45
C ALA A 165 0.20 -21.67 15.11
N ARG A 166 -0.95 -21.93 14.51
CA ARG A 166 -1.40 -21.26 13.27
C ARG A 166 -1.60 -19.76 13.44
N LYS A 167 -2.15 -19.32 14.58
CA LYS A 167 -2.28 -17.89 14.90
C LYS A 167 -0.90 -17.24 15.10
N MET A 168 0.01 -17.94 15.78
CA MET A 168 1.35 -17.43 16.04
C MET A 168 2.19 -17.37 14.76
N GLU A 169 2.05 -18.33 13.85
CA GLU A 169 2.65 -18.31 12.51
C GLU A 169 2.23 -17.07 11.72
N GLY A 170 0.91 -16.77 11.70
CA GLY A 170 0.39 -15.55 11.09
C GLY A 170 0.96 -14.28 11.73
N ALA A 171 1.03 -14.23 13.07
CA ALA A 171 1.58 -13.08 13.79
C ALA A 171 3.08 -12.87 13.53
N LEU A 172 3.88 -13.94 13.51
CA LEU A 172 5.32 -13.88 13.23
C LEU A 172 5.59 -13.50 11.76
N SER A 173 4.78 -13.99 10.83
CA SER A 173 4.86 -13.57 9.42
C SER A 173 4.56 -12.09 9.26
N LEU A 174 3.51 -11.58 9.90
CA LEU A 174 3.17 -10.16 9.89
C LEU A 174 4.28 -9.31 10.54
N PHE A 175 4.81 -9.76 11.68
CA PHE A 175 5.94 -9.11 12.36
C PHE A 175 7.16 -8.99 11.45
N GLY A 176 7.51 -10.05 10.71
CA GLY A 176 8.62 -10.02 9.77
C GLY A 176 8.41 -9.00 8.64
N CYS A 177 7.20 -8.97 8.07
CA CYS A 177 6.82 -8.01 7.04
C CYS A 177 6.88 -6.55 7.54
N GLU A 178 6.31 -6.27 8.71
CA GLU A 178 6.32 -4.93 9.31
C GLU A 178 7.73 -4.46 9.62
N THR A 179 8.57 -5.33 10.19
CA THR A 179 9.94 -5.00 10.55
C THR A 179 10.75 -4.60 9.32
N ARG A 180 10.68 -5.40 8.24
CA ARG A 180 11.33 -5.08 6.96
C ARG A 180 10.78 -3.81 6.33
N ARG A 181 9.46 -3.60 6.37
CA ARG A 181 8.84 -2.39 5.81
C ARG A 181 9.29 -1.14 6.57
N LYS A 182 9.38 -1.21 7.90
CA LYS A 182 9.88 -0.12 8.73
C LYS A 182 11.33 0.19 8.40
N GLU A 183 12.14 -0.84 8.17
CA GLU A 183 13.53 -0.67 7.74
C GLU A 183 13.62 0.03 6.38
N VAL A 184 12.89 -0.44 5.36
CA VAL A 184 12.86 0.19 4.03
C VAL A 184 12.40 1.66 4.11
N ARG A 185 11.44 2.00 4.97
CA ARG A 185 11.02 3.38 5.19
C ARG A 185 12.08 4.25 5.87
N THR A 186 12.97 3.65 6.66
CA THR A 186 14.10 4.36 7.27
C THR A 186 15.32 4.43 6.36
N MET A 187 15.37 3.66 5.27
CA MET A 187 16.44 3.74 4.28
C MET A 187 16.30 5.03 3.47
N ALA A 188 17.43 5.67 3.19
CA ALA A 188 17.46 6.84 2.32
C ALA A 188 17.06 6.44 0.89
N ASN A 189 16.30 7.29 0.22
CA ASN A 189 16.00 7.12 -1.20
C ASN A 189 17.30 7.27 -2.01
N SER A 190 17.90 6.16 -2.43
CA SER A 190 19.04 6.16 -3.33
C SER A 190 18.57 6.07 -4.78
N SER A 191 19.19 6.84 -5.65
CA SER A 191 18.98 6.70 -7.08
C SER A 191 19.81 5.53 -7.62
N ILE A 192 19.33 4.84 -8.65
CA ILE A 192 20.11 3.78 -9.31
C ILE A 192 21.45 4.31 -9.84
N TYR A 193 21.51 5.61 -10.16
CA TYR A 193 22.73 6.29 -10.61
C TYR A 193 23.79 6.44 -9.51
N ASP A 194 23.42 6.41 -8.22
CA ASP A 194 24.38 6.48 -7.11
C ASP A 194 25.24 5.21 -6.99
N TYR A 195 24.77 4.08 -7.52
CA TYR A 195 25.55 2.84 -7.57
C TYR A 195 26.70 2.92 -8.60
N PHE A 196 26.53 3.71 -9.67
CA PHE A 196 27.51 3.84 -10.75
C PHE A 196 28.58 4.91 -10.48
N THR A 197 28.45 5.69 -9.41
CA THR A 197 29.39 6.75 -9.05
C THR A 197 30.51 6.29 -8.11
N TYR A 198 30.38 5.10 -7.50
CA TYR A 198 31.46 4.48 -6.74
C TYR A 198 32.45 3.79 -7.69
N LYS A 199 33.67 4.33 -7.74
CA LYS A 199 34.82 3.80 -8.51
C LYS A 199 35.84 3.19 -7.56
#